data_AF-F9T4W3-F1
#
_entry.id   AF-F9T4W3-F1
#
_cell.length_a   1.000
_cell.length_b   1.000
_cell.length_c   1.000
_cell.angle_alpha   90.00
_cell.angle_beta   90.00
_cell.angle_gamma   90.00
#
_symmetry.space_group_name_H-M   'P 1'
#
loop_
_entity.id
_entity.type
_entity.pdbx_description
1 polymer ?
#
loop_
_entity_poly.entity_id
_entity_poly.type
_entity_poly.pdbx_seq_one_letter_code
_entity_poly.pdbx_strand_id
1 'polypeptide(L)'
;MMTPEQLTGRVTSHLVETMVGQKNFLVHATVSQDLLALKQSATLAGFNLNIASGFRDFDRQATIWNNKMSGKSDILDSESQVIKAESLSEAEKVMAILRWSALPGGSRHHWGTDFDVFDRDSLPIGETLKLEPWEYLTGHQKAFYDWLSRNLHDYGFFFPYAQDLGGVAVEPWHISHQAVSEQCLKQLDVATLKQQLASTSILGQQTVLEQLETIYNQFVSNISK
;
A
#
# COMPACT_ATOMS: atom_id res chain seq x y z
N MET A 1 20.69 -4.64 3.41
CA MET A 1 20.15 -5.56 2.40
C MET A 1 19.11 -6.40 3.11
N MET A 2 17.88 -6.45 2.60
CA MET A 2 16.79 -7.24 3.17
C MET A 2 16.82 -8.65 2.60
N THR A 3 16.38 -9.64 3.37
CA THR A 3 16.22 -11.02 2.89
C THR A 3 14.96 -11.15 2.01
N PRO A 4 14.86 -12.18 1.16
CA PRO A 4 13.63 -12.49 0.42
C PRO A 4 12.38 -12.56 1.31
N GLU A 5 12.50 -13.14 2.50
CA GLU A 5 11.40 -13.26 3.48
C GLU A 5 10.97 -11.89 4.01
N GLN A 6 11.92 -10.99 4.26
CA GLN A 6 11.62 -9.63 4.69
C GLN A 6 10.94 -8.83 3.57
N LEU A 7 11.44 -8.94 2.33
CA LEU A 7 10.90 -8.22 1.17
C LEU A 7 9.47 -8.65 0.82
N THR A 8 9.10 -9.89 1.13
CA THR A 8 7.80 -10.48 0.82
C THR A 8 6.87 -10.58 2.04
N GLY A 9 7.24 -9.96 3.16
CA GLY A 9 6.39 -9.83 4.35
C GLY A 9 6.20 -11.13 5.12
N ARG A 10 7.11 -12.10 4.97
CA ARG A 10 7.10 -13.37 5.69
C ARG A 10 7.63 -13.28 7.10
N VAL A 11 8.51 -12.33 7.35
CA VAL A 11 9.14 -12.09 8.65
C VAL A 11 9.18 -10.59 8.93
N THR A 12 9.33 -10.26 10.21
CA THR A 12 9.30 -8.88 10.72
C THR A 12 10.64 -8.46 11.31
N SER A 13 11.71 -9.21 11.07
CA SER A 13 13.02 -9.00 11.71
C SER A 13 13.71 -7.68 11.36
N HIS A 14 13.27 -6.98 10.31
CA HIS A 14 13.72 -5.62 9.94
C HIS A 14 12.90 -4.50 10.59
N LEU A 15 11.85 -4.85 11.33
CA LEU A 15 10.88 -3.90 11.87
C LEU A 15 11.11 -3.65 13.36
N VAL A 16 10.74 -2.45 13.79
CA VAL A 16 10.67 -2.04 15.19
C VAL A 16 9.26 -1.57 15.51
N GLU A 17 8.80 -1.83 16.73
CA GLU A 17 7.57 -1.22 17.22
C GLU A 17 7.77 0.29 17.39
N THR A 18 6.92 1.06 16.73
CA THR A 18 6.93 2.53 16.78
C THR A 18 5.55 3.01 17.19
N MET A 19 5.49 3.79 18.27
CA MET A 19 4.24 4.38 18.74
C MET A 19 3.93 5.63 17.92
N VAL A 20 2.87 5.59 17.11
CA VAL A 20 2.40 6.74 16.33
C VAL A 20 1.03 7.15 16.87
N GLY A 21 0.98 8.31 17.53
CA GLY A 21 -0.20 8.73 18.28
C GLY A 21 -0.43 7.80 19.48
N GLN A 22 -1.52 7.04 19.44
CA GLN A 22 -1.93 6.13 20.53
C GLN A 22 -1.84 4.64 20.15
N LYS A 23 -1.25 4.31 19.00
CA LYS A 23 -1.16 2.93 18.50
C LYS A 23 0.28 2.58 18.15
N ASN A 24 0.62 1.31 18.31
CA ASN A 24 1.90 0.77 17.87
C ASN A 24 1.79 0.26 16.44
N PHE A 25 2.79 0.57 15.63
CA PHE A 25 2.97 0.07 14.28
C PHE A 25 4.34 -0.59 14.15
N LEU A 26 4.42 -1.65 13.35
CA LEU A 26 5.71 -2.18 12.92
C LEU A 26 6.20 -1.33 11.76
N VAL A 27 7.39 -0.74 11.94
CA VAL A 27 8.00 0.21 11.01
C VAL A 27 9.43 -0.23 10.74
N HIS A 28 9.92 -0.06 9.51
CA HIS A 28 11.32 -0.33 9.20
C HIS A 28 12.22 0.47 10.15
N ALA A 29 13.24 -0.18 10.73
CA ALA A 29 14.04 0.40 11.80
C ALA A 29 14.62 1.79 11.48
N THR A 30 14.99 2.03 10.22
CA THR A 30 15.56 3.30 9.75
C THR A 30 14.53 4.37 9.38
N VAL A 31 13.23 4.05 9.37
CA VAL A 31 12.14 4.96 8.95
C VAL A 31 11.36 5.51 10.14
N SER A 32 11.47 4.87 11.31
CA SER A 32 10.67 5.21 12.50
C SER A 32 10.82 6.67 12.91
N GLN A 33 12.05 7.21 12.91
CA GLN A 33 12.29 8.59 13.32
C GLN A 33 11.71 9.60 12.33
N ASP A 34 11.82 9.34 11.02
CA ASP A 34 11.28 10.22 9.98
C ASP A 34 9.75 10.23 10.01
N LEU A 35 9.11 9.07 10.25
CA LEU A 35 7.67 8.97 10.44
C LEU A 35 7.18 9.76 11.66
N LEU A 36 7.91 9.70 12.78
CA LEU A 36 7.60 10.46 13.99
C LEU A 36 7.76 11.97 13.77
N ALA A 37 8.79 12.38 13.03
CA ALA A 37 9.00 13.77 12.65
C ALA A 37 7.87 14.30 11.75
N LEU A 38 7.45 13.52 10.74
CA LEU A 38 6.30 13.85 9.89
C LEU A 38 5.02 14.01 10.72
N LYS A 39 4.75 13.07 11.64
CA LYS A 39 3.60 13.13 12.55
C LYS A 39 3.63 14.39 13.42
N GLN A 40 4.77 14.73 14.00
CA GLN A 40 4.94 15.93 14.81
C GLN A 40 4.68 17.20 13.97
N SER A 41 5.22 17.27 12.75
CA SER A 41 5.01 18.40 11.86
C SER A 41 3.56 18.55 11.42
N ALA A 42 2.87 17.44 11.16
CA ALA A 42 1.45 17.45 10.83
C ALA A 42 0.64 18.07 11.99
N THR A 43 0.96 17.69 13.23
CA THR A 43 0.33 18.25 14.43
C THR A 43 0.61 19.75 14.62
N LEU A 44 1.84 20.21 14.34
CA LEU A 44 2.14 21.65 14.36
C LEU A 44 1.39 22.43 13.27
N ALA A 45 1.08 21.78 12.13
CA ALA A 45 0.26 22.34 11.07
C ALA A 45 -1.26 22.25 11.33
N GLY A 46 -1.68 21.70 12.48
CA GLY A 46 -3.08 21.58 12.87
C GLY A 46 -3.77 20.30 12.43
N PHE A 47 -3.04 19.31 11.91
CA PHE A 47 -3.59 18.02 11.49
C PHE A 47 -3.38 16.92 12.54
N ASN A 48 -4.40 16.08 12.71
CA ASN A 48 -4.35 14.88 13.51
C ASN A 48 -4.03 13.66 12.63
N LEU A 49 -2.81 13.63 12.08
CA LEU A 49 -2.33 12.50 11.27
C LEU A 49 -2.44 11.19 12.05
N ASN A 50 -3.17 10.24 11.49
CA ASN A 50 -3.26 8.86 11.94
C ASN A 50 -2.97 7.90 10.78
N ILE A 51 -2.53 6.70 11.13
CA ILE A 51 -2.24 5.64 10.17
C ILE A 51 -3.44 4.67 10.14
N ALA A 52 -4.06 4.54 8.97
CA ALA A 52 -5.09 3.54 8.71
C ALA A 52 -4.47 2.14 8.51
N SER A 53 -3.33 2.09 7.83
CA SER A 53 -2.60 0.85 7.55
C SER A 53 -1.08 1.12 7.50
N GLY A 54 -0.30 0.30 8.20
CA GLY A 54 1.17 0.31 8.17
C GLY A 54 1.69 -1.02 7.62
N PHE A 55 2.65 -1.66 8.31
CA PHE A 55 3.10 -2.99 7.90
C PHE A 55 1.93 -4.00 7.77
N ARG A 56 1.98 -4.78 6.69
CA ARG A 56 1.13 -5.95 6.47
C ARG A 56 2.04 -7.13 6.20
N ASP A 57 1.85 -8.23 6.91
CA ASP A 57 2.51 -9.48 6.56
C ASP A 57 1.88 -10.11 5.31
N PHE A 58 2.52 -11.17 4.82
CA PHE A 58 2.05 -11.92 3.66
C PHE A 58 0.62 -12.44 3.87
N ASP A 59 0.32 -13.04 5.02
CA ASP A 59 -0.94 -13.73 5.27
C ASP A 59 -2.13 -12.77 5.37
N ARG A 60 -1.91 -11.58 5.94
CA ARG A 60 -2.90 -10.50 5.92
C ARG A 60 -3.16 -10.00 4.51
N GLN A 61 -2.12 -9.82 3.70
CA GLN A 61 -2.29 -9.43 2.30
C GLN A 61 -2.98 -10.52 1.48
N ALA A 62 -2.64 -11.80 1.71
CA ALA A 62 -3.29 -12.95 1.10
C ALA A 62 -4.77 -13.05 1.49
N THR A 63 -5.12 -12.69 2.72
CA THR A 63 -6.53 -12.61 3.15
C THR A 63 -7.31 -11.56 2.37
N ILE A 64 -6.75 -10.36 2.19
CA ILE A 64 -7.37 -9.28 1.40
C ILE A 64 -7.55 -9.73 -0.06
N TRP A 65 -6.50 -10.29 -0.65
CA TRP A 65 -6.50 -10.83 -1.99
C TRP A 65 -7.57 -11.91 -2.18
N ASN A 66 -7.57 -12.93 -1.31
CA ASN A 66 -8.48 -14.05 -1.40
C ASN A 66 -9.94 -13.64 -1.20
N ASN A 67 -10.22 -12.66 -0.32
CA ASN A 67 -11.57 -12.14 -0.15
C ASN A 67 -12.10 -11.51 -1.44
N LYS A 68 -11.27 -10.76 -2.18
CA LYS A 68 -11.66 -10.19 -3.48
C LYS A 68 -11.81 -11.27 -4.55
N MET A 69 -10.84 -12.18 -4.67
CA MET A 69 -10.90 -13.30 -5.63
C MET A 69 -12.13 -14.19 -5.41
N SER A 70 -12.52 -14.42 -4.16
CA SER A 70 -13.70 -15.23 -3.82
C SER A 70 -15.02 -14.46 -3.82
N GLY A 71 -15.03 -13.16 -4.14
CA GLY A 71 -16.22 -12.31 -4.11
C GLY A 71 -16.76 -11.98 -2.71
N LYS A 72 -15.99 -12.18 -1.64
CA LYS A 72 -16.33 -11.73 -0.28
C LYS A 72 -16.14 -10.23 -0.09
N SER A 73 -15.36 -9.60 -0.96
CA SER A 73 -15.15 -8.16 -0.96
C SER A 73 -15.19 -7.67 -2.40
N ASP A 74 -15.72 -6.46 -2.59
CA ASP A 74 -15.89 -5.89 -3.91
C ASP A 74 -14.56 -5.67 -4.62
N ILE A 75 -14.57 -5.85 -5.94
CA ILE A 75 -13.51 -5.43 -6.85
C ILE A 75 -13.96 -4.12 -7.47
N LEU A 76 -13.06 -3.14 -7.55
CA LEU A 76 -13.37 -1.81 -8.08
C LEU A 76 -12.72 -1.60 -9.45
N ASP A 77 -13.35 -0.80 -10.30
CA ASP A 77 -12.75 -0.29 -11.52
C ASP A 77 -11.87 0.94 -11.25
N SER A 78 -11.28 1.51 -12.30
CA SER A 78 -10.41 2.68 -12.21
C SER A 78 -11.12 3.94 -11.69
N GLU A 79 -12.46 3.97 -11.72
CA GLU A 79 -13.30 5.06 -11.23
C GLU A 79 -13.85 4.77 -9.82
N SER A 80 -13.26 3.80 -9.12
CA SER A 80 -13.66 3.34 -7.79
C SER A 80 -15.10 2.81 -7.72
N GLN A 81 -15.66 2.34 -8.83
CA GLN A 81 -17.00 1.73 -8.88
C GLN A 81 -16.91 0.21 -8.78
N VAL A 82 -17.89 -0.42 -8.13
CA VAL A 82 -17.94 -1.88 -7.96
C VAL A 82 -18.14 -2.56 -9.31
N ILE A 83 -17.22 -3.46 -9.66
CA ILE A 83 -17.35 -4.34 -10.82
C ILE A 83 -18.12 -5.60 -10.42
N LYS A 84 -19.00 -6.06 -11.31
CA LYS A 84 -19.63 -7.38 -11.20
C LYS A 84 -18.58 -8.47 -11.44
N ALA A 85 -18.03 -9.03 -10.36
CA ALA A 85 -16.96 -10.01 -10.46
C ALA A 85 -17.38 -11.26 -11.27
N GLU A 86 -18.66 -11.60 -11.33
CA GLU A 86 -19.17 -12.76 -12.06
C GLU A 86 -19.00 -12.64 -13.58
N SER A 87 -18.88 -11.42 -14.11
CA SER A 87 -18.67 -11.19 -15.54
C SER A 87 -17.19 -11.21 -15.96
N LEU A 88 -16.27 -11.34 -15.02
CA LEU A 88 -14.83 -11.32 -15.27
C LEU A 88 -14.24 -12.74 -15.34
N SER A 89 -13.37 -12.98 -16.32
CA SER A 89 -12.43 -14.10 -16.30
C SER A 89 -11.46 -14.00 -15.10
N GLU A 90 -10.80 -15.10 -14.74
CA GLU A 90 -9.82 -15.09 -13.64
C GLU A 90 -8.68 -14.10 -13.89
N ALA A 91 -8.18 -13.99 -15.13
CA ALA A 91 -7.16 -13.04 -15.51
C ALA A 91 -7.63 -11.58 -15.37
N GLU A 92 -8.86 -11.27 -15.79
CA GLU A 92 -9.43 -9.92 -15.62
C GLU A 92 -9.63 -9.59 -14.14
N LYS A 93 -10.06 -10.55 -13.31
CA LYS A 93 -10.14 -10.37 -11.85
C LYS A 93 -8.79 -10.05 -11.24
N VAL A 94 -7.76 -10.80 -11.60
CA VAL A 94 -6.38 -10.58 -11.11
C VAL A 94 -5.96 -9.14 -11.40
N MET A 95 -6.10 -8.67 -12.65
CA MET A 95 -5.70 -7.31 -13.02
C MET A 95 -6.57 -6.24 -12.34
N ALA A 96 -7.88 -6.46 -12.24
CA ALA A 96 -8.79 -5.54 -11.56
C ALA A 96 -8.53 -5.44 -10.05
N ILE A 97 -8.12 -6.54 -9.40
CA ILE A 97 -7.72 -6.51 -7.99
C ILE A 97 -6.42 -5.75 -7.82
N LEU A 98 -5.41 -6.04 -8.65
CA LEU A 98 -4.09 -5.41 -8.59
C LEU A 98 -4.14 -3.89 -8.76
N ARG A 99 -5.19 -3.39 -9.42
CA ARG A 99 -5.47 -1.96 -9.56
C ARG A 99 -5.56 -1.22 -8.21
N TRP A 100 -6.07 -1.87 -7.17
CA TRP A 100 -6.32 -1.27 -5.84
C TRP A 100 -5.77 -2.11 -4.68
N SER A 101 -5.18 -3.27 -4.95
CA SER A 101 -4.75 -4.20 -3.91
C SER A 101 -3.56 -5.00 -4.40
N ALA A 102 -2.40 -4.76 -3.79
CA ALA A 102 -1.17 -5.41 -4.15
C ALA A 102 -1.24 -6.94 -4.03
N LEU A 103 -0.48 -7.62 -4.88
CA LEU A 103 -0.25 -9.06 -4.81
C LEU A 103 0.40 -9.43 -3.45
N PRO A 104 -0.02 -10.51 -2.77
CA PRO A 104 0.71 -11.02 -1.60
C PRO A 104 2.18 -11.31 -1.94
N GLY A 105 3.09 -10.77 -1.13
CA GLY A 105 4.54 -10.79 -1.40
C GLY A 105 5.03 -9.62 -2.27
N GLY A 106 4.18 -9.02 -3.08
CA GLY A 106 4.49 -7.84 -3.92
C GLY A 106 4.07 -6.49 -3.33
N SER A 107 3.45 -6.47 -2.14
CA SER A 107 3.04 -5.23 -1.48
C SER A 107 4.22 -4.48 -0.87
N ARG A 108 4.29 -3.17 -1.08
CA ARG A 108 5.28 -2.29 -0.45
C ARG A 108 5.09 -2.17 1.07
N HIS A 109 3.87 -2.42 1.58
CA HIS A 109 3.62 -2.48 3.02
C HIS A 109 4.42 -3.57 3.72
N HIS A 110 4.88 -4.62 3.00
CA HIS A 110 5.75 -5.64 3.57
C HIS A 110 7.08 -5.07 4.07
N TRP A 111 7.51 -3.93 3.55
CA TRP A 111 8.80 -3.33 3.91
C TRP A 111 8.73 -2.52 5.20
N GLY A 112 7.53 -2.20 5.68
CA GLY A 112 7.33 -1.32 6.84
C GLY A 112 7.76 0.14 6.57
N THR A 113 7.79 0.53 5.29
CA THR A 113 8.16 1.86 4.81
C THR A 113 6.98 2.65 4.27
N ASP A 114 5.83 1.97 4.12
CA ASP A 114 4.66 2.47 3.41
C ASP A 114 3.45 2.51 4.36
N PHE A 115 2.70 3.61 4.29
CA PHE A 115 1.63 3.93 5.23
C PHE A 115 0.43 4.55 4.51
N ASP A 116 -0.77 4.08 4.83
CA ASP A 116 -2.01 4.75 4.46
C ASP A 116 -2.36 5.74 5.58
N VAL A 117 -2.25 7.04 5.30
CA VAL A 117 -2.40 8.12 6.30
C VAL A 117 -3.65 8.95 6.05
N PHE A 118 -4.25 9.44 7.13
CA PHE A 118 -5.41 10.32 7.10
C PHE A 118 -5.38 11.30 8.26
N ASP A 119 -6.02 12.45 8.12
CA ASP A 119 -6.32 13.33 9.23
C ASP A 119 -7.62 12.88 9.91
N ARG A 120 -7.51 12.49 11.17
CA ARG A 120 -8.63 11.97 11.94
C ARG A 120 -9.66 13.03 12.27
N ASP A 121 -9.24 14.27 12.49
CA ASP A 121 -10.16 15.34 12.89
C ASP A 121 -10.97 15.83 11.68
N SER A 122 -10.44 15.62 10.47
CA SER A 122 -11.14 15.86 9.20
C SER A 122 -12.16 14.77 8.84
N LEU A 123 -12.16 13.59 9.46
CA LEU A 123 -13.14 12.55 9.16
C LEU A 123 -14.51 12.89 9.81
N PRO A 124 -15.60 13.05 9.05
CA PRO A 124 -16.90 13.41 9.61
C PRO A 124 -17.41 12.38 10.63
N ILE A 125 -18.14 12.87 11.63
CA ILE A 125 -18.72 12.02 12.68
C ILE A 125 -19.74 11.07 12.04
N GLY A 126 -19.58 9.77 12.31
CA GLY A 126 -20.46 8.73 11.78
C GLY A 126 -20.01 8.17 10.43
N GLU A 127 -19.01 8.77 9.79
CA GLU A 127 -18.41 8.24 8.57
C GLU A 127 -17.26 7.26 8.86
N THR A 128 -17.09 6.30 7.96
CA THR A 128 -15.96 5.37 7.97
C THR A 128 -15.01 5.78 6.86
N LEU A 129 -13.73 5.91 7.18
CA LEU A 129 -12.67 6.20 6.20
C LEU A 129 -12.69 5.14 5.10
N LYS A 130 -12.79 5.56 3.85
CA LYS A 130 -12.86 4.64 2.70
C LYS A 130 -11.51 4.36 2.07
N LEU A 131 -10.57 5.30 2.19
CA LEU A 131 -9.34 5.35 1.40
C LEU A 131 -9.69 5.33 -0.10
N GLU A 132 -10.47 6.34 -0.51
CA GLU A 132 -10.86 6.56 -1.91
C GLU A 132 -10.39 7.95 -2.38
N PRO A 133 -10.05 8.15 -3.68
CA PRO A 133 -9.40 9.38 -4.12
C PRO A 133 -10.22 10.64 -3.84
N TRP A 134 -11.55 10.54 -3.94
CA TRP A 134 -12.44 11.67 -3.69
C TRP A 134 -12.31 12.22 -2.28
N GLU A 135 -11.99 11.41 -1.25
CA GLU A 135 -11.83 11.87 0.13
C GLU A 135 -10.70 12.91 0.22
N TYR A 136 -9.63 12.74 -0.58
CA TYR A 136 -8.39 13.52 -0.53
C TYR A 136 -8.29 14.57 -1.65
N LEU A 137 -8.94 14.36 -2.79
CA LEU A 137 -8.85 15.28 -3.93
C LEU A 137 -9.90 16.39 -3.87
N THR A 138 -11.08 16.09 -3.33
CA THR A 138 -12.22 17.02 -3.27
C THR A 138 -12.97 17.00 -1.94
N GLY A 139 -12.74 15.97 -1.12
CA GLY A 139 -13.48 15.69 0.09
C GLY A 139 -12.80 16.20 1.35
N HIS A 140 -13.17 15.58 2.47
CA HIS A 140 -12.80 16.06 3.80
C HIS A 140 -11.30 15.93 4.12
N GLN A 141 -10.55 15.05 3.45
CA GLN A 141 -9.09 14.93 3.59
C GLN A 141 -8.31 15.93 2.71
N LYS A 142 -8.97 16.77 1.90
CA LYS A 142 -8.30 17.64 0.92
C LYS A 142 -7.23 18.55 1.51
N ALA A 143 -7.55 19.26 2.59
CA ALA A 143 -6.58 20.15 3.23
C ALA A 143 -5.34 19.39 3.73
N PHE A 144 -5.54 18.17 4.24
CA PHE A 144 -4.46 17.30 4.70
C PHE A 144 -3.61 16.79 3.54
N TYR A 145 -4.23 16.33 2.45
CA TYR A 145 -3.53 15.93 1.23
C TYR A 145 -2.68 17.06 0.64
N ASP A 146 -3.24 18.27 0.56
CA ASP A 146 -2.51 19.44 0.04
C ASP A 146 -1.32 19.80 0.94
N TRP A 147 -1.43 19.58 2.25
CA TRP A 147 -0.30 19.73 3.16
C TRP A 147 0.76 18.64 2.95
N LEU A 148 0.36 17.36 2.91
CA LEU A 148 1.29 16.25 2.64
C LEU A 148 2.06 16.46 1.33
N SER A 149 1.37 16.83 0.25
CA SER A 149 1.97 17.09 -1.07
C SER A 149 3.07 18.14 -1.06
N ARG A 150 3.07 19.05 -0.09
CA ARG A 150 4.10 20.11 0.06
C ARG A 150 5.20 19.76 1.06
N ASN A 151 5.00 18.78 1.95
CA ASN A 151 5.86 18.56 3.11
C ASN A 151 6.48 17.15 3.18
N LEU A 152 5.94 16.14 2.48
CA LEU A 152 6.42 14.75 2.61
C LEU A 152 7.92 14.60 2.33
N HIS A 153 8.42 15.30 1.30
CA HIS A 153 9.82 15.23 0.89
C HIS A 153 10.79 15.68 2.00
N ASP A 154 10.40 16.65 2.84
CA ASP A 154 11.21 17.13 3.96
C ASP A 154 11.43 16.05 5.03
N TYR A 155 10.60 15.01 5.02
CA TYR A 155 10.66 13.85 5.91
C TYR A 155 11.05 12.56 5.18
N GLY A 156 11.56 12.65 3.94
CA GLY A 156 11.99 11.48 3.16
C GLY A 156 10.84 10.62 2.61
N PHE A 157 9.60 11.12 2.63
CA PHE A 157 8.44 10.43 2.08
C PHE A 157 8.01 11.01 0.72
N PHE A 158 7.27 10.21 -0.03
CA PHE A 158 6.64 10.60 -1.29
C PHE A 158 5.36 9.78 -1.53
N PHE A 159 4.59 10.15 -2.55
CA PHE A 159 3.43 9.39 -3.02
C PHE A 159 3.84 8.46 -4.18
N PRO A 160 4.05 7.14 -3.97
CA PRO A 160 4.44 6.24 -5.05
C PRO A 160 3.35 6.06 -6.10
N TYR A 161 2.09 6.35 -5.78
CA TYR A 161 0.95 6.27 -6.70
C TYR A 161 0.31 7.64 -6.91
N ALA A 162 1.14 8.69 -7.09
CA ALA A 162 0.67 10.05 -7.36
C ALA A 162 0.02 10.21 -8.76
N GLN A 163 0.40 9.35 -9.71
CA GLN A 163 -0.07 9.39 -11.10
C GLN A 163 -0.52 8.00 -11.52
N ASP A 164 -1.52 7.95 -12.39
CA ASP A 164 -1.93 6.70 -13.02
C ASP A 164 -0.96 6.34 -14.15
N LEU A 165 -0.03 5.44 -13.87
CA LEU A 165 0.95 4.95 -14.85
C LEU A 165 0.47 3.67 -15.56
N GLY A 166 -0.83 3.36 -15.50
CA GLY A 166 -1.40 2.11 -16.01
C GLY A 166 -1.22 0.92 -15.07
N GLY A 167 -0.82 1.17 -13.83
CA GLY A 167 -0.58 0.16 -12.79
C GLY A 167 -1.57 0.24 -11.64
N VAL A 168 -1.04 0.38 -10.43
CA VAL A 168 -1.84 0.75 -9.25
C VAL A 168 -2.51 2.12 -9.50
N ALA A 169 -3.75 2.25 -9.06
CA ALA A 169 -4.53 3.48 -9.17
C ALA A 169 -3.95 4.61 -8.33
N VAL A 170 -4.45 5.82 -8.53
CA VAL A 170 -3.99 6.99 -7.77
C VAL A 170 -4.44 6.85 -6.31
N GLU A 171 -3.48 6.79 -5.39
CA GLU A 171 -3.72 6.60 -3.94
C GLU A 171 -3.19 7.79 -3.13
N PRO A 172 -3.94 8.92 -3.02
CA PRO A 172 -3.50 10.14 -2.32
C PRO A 172 -3.34 10.00 -0.80
N TRP A 173 -3.68 8.85 -0.23
CA TRP A 173 -3.43 8.50 1.18
C TRP A 173 -2.13 7.73 1.39
N HIS A 174 -1.57 7.14 0.33
CA HIS A 174 -0.51 6.15 0.44
C HIS A 174 0.86 6.83 0.32
N ILE A 175 1.61 6.88 1.42
CA ILE A 175 2.95 7.46 1.46
C ILE A 175 4.01 6.36 1.61
N SER A 176 5.17 6.56 1.01
CA SER A 176 6.30 5.62 1.07
C SER A 176 7.59 6.36 1.41
N HIS A 177 8.43 5.77 2.27
CA HIS A 177 9.75 6.32 2.56
C HIS A 177 10.71 6.04 1.41
N GLN A 178 11.18 7.09 0.74
CA GLN A 178 11.88 7.01 -0.55
C GLN A 178 13.16 6.18 -0.49
N ALA A 179 14.12 6.57 0.35
CA ALA A 179 15.46 5.99 0.31
C ALA A 179 15.48 4.48 0.61
N VAL A 180 14.61 4.02 1.51
CA VAL A 180 14.55 2.61 1.91
C VAL A 180 13.71 1.82 0.91
N SER A 181 12.53 2.33 0.53
CA SER A 181 11.65 1.61 -0.40
C SER A 181 12.26 1.45 -1.80
N GLU A 182 13.07 2.40 -2.28
CA GLU A 182 13.85 2.24 -3.50
C GLU A 182 14.88 1.11 -3.40
N GLN A 183 15.52 0.94 -2.23
CA GLN A 183 16.44 -0.16 -2.00
C GLN A 183 15.68 -1.50 -1.97
N CYS A 184 14.53 -1.55 -1.31
CA CYS A 184 13.68 -2.74 -1.28
C CYS A 184 13.25 -3.13 -2.69
N LEU A 185 12.76 -2.17 -3.48
CA LEU A 185 12.32 -2.40 -4.85
C LEU A 185 13.46 -2.88 -5.76
N LYS A 186 14.69 -2.38 -5.59
CA LYS A 186 15.87 -2.87 -6.32
C LYS A 186 16.25 -4.32 -5.98
N GLN A 187 15.85 -4.82 -4.80
CA GLN A 187 16.17 -6.16 -4.32
C GLN A 187 15.04 -7.17 -4.57
N LEU A 188 13.79 -6.71 -4.66
CA LEU A 188 12.64 -7.57 -4.96
C LEU A 188 12.58 -7.82 -6.47
N ASP A 189 12.78 -9.06 -6.90
CA ASP A 189 12.68 -9.44 -8.31
C ASP A 189 11.58 -10.47 -8.56
N VAL A 190 11.29 -10.71 -9.85
CA VAL A 190 10.29 -11.68 -10.30
C VAL A 190 10.60 -13.10 -9.79
N ALA A 191 11.87 -13.48 -9.73
CA ALA A 191 12.29 -14.81 -9.26
C ALA A 191 11.97 -15.01 -7.78
N THR A 192 12.25 -14.01 -6.95
CA THR A 192 11.94 -13.99 -5.52
C THR A 192 10.44 -14.08 -5.29
N LEU A 193 9.64 -13.26 -6.00
CA LEU A 193 8.18 -13.33 -5.92
C LEU A 193 7.66 -14.70 -6.35
N LYS A 194 8.17 -15.26 -7.45
CA LYS A 194 7.77 -16.57 -7.96
C LYS A 194 8.01 -17.66 -6.92
N GLN A 195 9.20 -17.68 -6.30
CA GLN A 195 9.55 -18.65 -5.27
C GLN A 195 8.62 -18.55 -4.05
N GLN A 196 8.31 -17.32 -3.62
CA GLN A 196 7.43 -17.08 -2.48
C GLN A 196 5.97 -17.43 -2.78
N LEU A 197 5.50 -17.17 -3.99
CA LEU A 197 4.15 -17.52 -4.40
C LEU A 197 4.01 -19.03 -4.56
N ALA A 198 4.99 -19.72 -5.13
CA ALA A 198 4.95 -21.17 -5.36
C ALA A 198 4.86 -22.00 -4.06
N SER A 199 5.29 -21.46 -2.93
CA SER A 199 5.19 -22.11 -1.62
C SER A 199 3.89 -21.82 -0.87
N THR A 200 2.89 -21.19 -1.51
CA THR A 200 1.62 -20.80 -0.88
C THR A 200 0.39 -21.23 -1.65
N SER A 201 -0.79 -20.91 -1.12
CA SER A 201 -2.08 -21.14 -1.76
C SER A 201 -2.89 -19.85 -1.72
N ILE A 202 -2.70 -18.99 -2.71
CA ILE A 202 -3.59 -17.84 -2.99
C ILE A 202 -4.55 -18.21 -4.12
N LEU A 203 -5.77 -17.65 -4.10
CA LEU A 203 -6.70 -17.84 -5.20
C LEU A 203 -6.16 -17.17 -6.47
N GLY A 204 -6.35 -17.81 -7.63
CA GLY A 204 -5.81 -17.34 -8.91
C GLY A 204 -4.30 -17.49 -9.07
N GLN A 205 -3.63 -18.27 -8.20
CA GLN A 205 -2.18 -18.42 -8.21
C GLN A 205 -1.63 -18.83 -9.58
N GLN A 206 -2.23 -19.79 -10.27
CA GLN A 206 -1.74 -20.25 -11.57
C GLN A 206 -1.74 -19.10 -12.60
N THR A 207 -2.85 -18.37 -12.70
CA THR A 207 -2.96 -17.18 -13.56
C THR A 207 -1.99 -16.07 -13.16
N VAL A 208 -1.76 -15.86 -11.86
CA VAL A 208 -0.74 -14.92 -11.37
C VAL A 208 0.66 -15.36 -11.81
N LEU A 209 1.01 -16.64 -11.66
CA LEU A 209 2.32 -17.17 -12.02
C LEU A 209 2.59 -17.09 -13.53
N GLU A 210 1.56 -17.32 -14.35
CA GLU A 210 1.63 -17.18 -15.81
C GLU A 210 1.86 -15.74 -16.27
N GLN A 211 1.37 -14.75 -15.50
CA GLN A 211 1.45 -13.33 -15.83
C GLN A 211 2.42 -12.55 -14.93
N LEU A 212 3.25 -13.23 -14.14
CA LEU A 212 3.98 -12.62 -13.03
C LEU A 212 4.92 -11.49 -13.47
N GLU A 213 5.57 -11.63 -14.62
CA GLU A 213 6.45 -10.59 -15.17
C GLU A 213 5.67 -9.32 -15.51
N THR A 214 4.51 -9.45 -16.15
CA THR A 214 3.59 -8.32 -16.40
C THR A 214 3.12 -7.70 -15.09
N ILE A 215 2.68 -8.53 -14.13
CA ILE A 215 2.19 -8.07 -12.82
C ILE A 215 3.28 -7.29 -12.08
N TYR A 216 4.50 -7.81 -12.06
CA TYR A 216 5.63 -7.14 -11.42
C TYR A 216 5.92 -5.79 -12.06
N ASN A 217 6.08 -5.78 -13.39
CA ASN A 217 6.45 -4.57 -14.11
C ASN A 217 5.37 -3.48 -14.00
N GLN A 218 4.10 -3.87 -14.02
CA GLN A 218 2.96 -2.96 -14.07
C GLN A 218 2.44 -2.53 -12.69
N PHE A 219 2.49 -3.40 -11.66
CA PHE A 219 1.85 -3.13 -10.36
C PHE A 219 2.81 -3.12 -9.17
N VAL A 220 4.07 -3.53 -9.35
CA VAL A 220 5.08 -3.52 -8.26
C VAL A 220 6.14 -2.46 -8.50
N SER A 221 6.75 -2.43 -9.70
CA SER A 221 7.84 -1.50 -10.01
C SER A 221 7.42 -0.18 -10.66
N ASN A 222 6.18 -0.10 -11.15
CA ASN A 222 5.65 1.08 -11.82
C ASN A 222 5.11 2.10 -10.81
N ILE A 223 5.98 2.98 -10.35
CA ILE A 223 5.66 4.02 -9.36
C ILE A 223 6.09 5.39 -9.85
N SER A 224 5.45 6.43 -9.31
CA SER A 224 5.94 7.81 -9.39
C SER A 224 7.34 7.91 -8.75
N LYS A 225 8.15 8.85 -9.23
CA LYS A 225 9.50 9.14 -8.72
C LYS A 225 9.64 10.63 -8.43
#